data_AF-A0A6A2Z7M2-F1
#
_entry.id   AF-A0A6A2Z7M2-F1
#
_cell.length_a   1.000
_cell.length_b   1.000
_cell.length_c   1.000
_cell.angle_alpha   90.00
_cell.angle_beta   90.00
_cell.angle_gamma   90.00
#
_symmetry.space_group_name_H-M   'P 1'
#
loop_
_entity.id
_entity.type
_entity.pdbx_description
1 polymer ?
#
loop_
_entity_poly.entity_id
_entity_poly.type
_entity_poly.pdbx_seq_one_letter_code
_entity_poly.pdbx_strand_id
1 'polypeptide(L)'
;MLHLCHTTRGLRRKYRCFAVQGSSGSLRTNITTLGPLVLPMSEQLLFFATLMARKLLKMKLKPYIPDFKLAFEHFCIHSGGRAVLDGLEKNLKLSDRHMEPSRMTLYRFGNTSNSSLWYELAYTEAVGRVKKGDRKWQIAFGSGFKCSSAVWKALRTINPAKEKNPWMNEIHQFPVEVPKVSTI
;
A
#
# COMPACT_ATOMS: atom_id res chain seq x y z
N MET A 1 9.64 7.31 -8.18
CA MET A 1 9.51 6.75 -6.81
C MET A 1 10.88 6.59 -6.13
N LEU A 2 11.81 5.79 -6.68
CA LEU A 2 13.18 5.64 -6.14
C LEU A 2 13.97 6.95 -6.02
N HIS A 3 13.89 7.81 -7.04
CA HIS A 3 14.66 9.06 -7.03
C HIS A 3 14.18 10.05 -5.94
N LEU A 4 12.88 10.03 -5.61
CA LEU A 4 12.25 10.82 -4.52
C LEU A 4 12.51 10.22 -3.12
N CYS A 5 12.67 8.90 -3.03
CA CYS A 5 13.02 8.18 -1.80
C CYS A 5 14.40 8.60 -1.26
N HIS A 6 15.38 8.76 -2.15
CA HIS A 6 16.75 9.15 -1.76
C HIS A 6 16.93 10.65 -1.49
N THR A 7 16.07 11.53 -2.01
CA THR A 7 16.28 12.99 -1.94
C THR A 7 15.62 13.65 -0.73
N THR A 8 14.55 13.07 -0.17
CA THR A 8 13.80 13.69 0.94
C THR A 8 14.44 13.41 2.31
N ARG A 9 15.26 14.34 2.82
CA ARG A 9 15.91 14.24 4.15
C ARG A 9 14.93 13.97 5.29
N GLY A 10 13.72 14.54 5.25
CA GLY A 10 12.69 14.33 6.28
C GLY A 10 12.16 12.89 6.35
N LEU A 11 11.99 12.25 5.19
CA LEU A 11 11.53 10.87 5.07
C LEU A 11 12.55 9.87 5.61
N ARG A 12 13.84 10.06 5.30
CA ARG A 12 14.93 9.19 5.78
C ARG A 12 15.08 9.17 7.30
N ARG A 13 14.65 10.24 8.00
CA ARG A 13 14.63 10.28 9.47
C ARG A 13 13.45 9.52 10.08
N LYS A 14 12.38 9.32 9.32
CA LYS A 14 11.14 8.69 9.80
C LYS A 14 10.98 7.25 9.33
N TYR A 15 11.44 6.95 8.12
CA TYR A 15 11.21 5.68 7.45
C TYR A 15 12.50 5.17 6.81
N ARG A 16 12.63 3.84 6.78
CA ARG A 16 13.63 3.13 5.99
C ARG A 16 12.91 2.38 4.87
N CYS A 17 13.26 2.70 3.63
CA CYS A 17 12.89 1.86 2.49
C CYS A 17 13.78 0.61 2.49
N PHE A 18 13.19 -0.57 2.33
CA PHE A 18 13.95 -1.83 2.32
C PHE A 18 13.62 -2.74 1.14
N ALA A 19 12.54 -2.45 0.39
CA ALA A 19 12.24 -3.14 -0.86
C ALA A 19 11.59 -2.17 -1.84
N VAL A 20 12.00 -2.22 -3.11
CA VAL A 20 11.38 -1.46 -4.19
C VAL A 20 11.29 -2.34 -5.43
N GLN A 21 10.14 -2.27 -6.11
CA GLN A 21 9.95 -2.87 -7.42
C GLN A 21 9.57 -1.85 -8.49
N GLY A 22 10.25 -2.01 -9.62
CA GLY A 22 10.17 -1.16 -10.79
C GLY A 22 8.85 -1.28 -11.55
N SER A 23 8.62 -0.29 -12.42
CA SER A 23 7.35 -0.04 -13.12
C SER A 23 7.10 -0.95 -14.34
N SER A 24 7.89 -2.00 -14.57
CA SER A 24 7.78 -2.85 -15.77
C SER A 24 6.80 -4.01 -15.62
N GLY A 25 6.40 -4.36 -14.40
CA GLY A 25 5.55 -5.51 -14.10
C GLY A 25 4.09 -5.13 -13.80
N SER A 26 3.21 -6.13 -13.96
CA SER A 26 1.84 -6.07 -13.44
C SER A 26 1.82 -6.14 -11.91
N LEU A 27 0.70 -5.78 -11.28
CA LEU A 27 0.51 -5.96 -9.82
C LEU A 27 0.84 -7.39 -9.35
N ARG A 28 0.47 -8.40 -10.15
CA ARG A 28 0.73 -9.81 -9.83
C ARG A 28 2.22 -10.12 -9.76
N THR A 29 3.01 -9.56 -10.66
CA THR A 29 4.47 -9.67 -10.64
C THR A 29 5.03 -9.02 -9.37
N ASN A 30 4.54 -7.83 -9.02
CA ASN A 30 4.99 -7.13 -7.82
C ASN A 30 4.69 -7.92 -6.54
N ILE A 31 3.47 -8.46 -6.43
CA ILE A 31 3.05 -9.36 -5.34
C ILE A 31 3.95 -10.60 -5.23
N THR A 32 4.23 -11.25 -6.36
CA THR A 32 4.98 -12.52 -6.38
C THR A 32 6.44 -12.31 -5.98
N THR A 33 7.05 -11.20 -6.40
CA THR A 33 8.44 -10.88 -6.06
C THR A 33 8.57 -10.22 -4.69
N LEU A 34 7.57 -9.46 -4.21
CA LEU A 34 7.58 -8.91 -2.85
C LEU A 34 7.27 -9.95 -1.78
N GLY A 35 6.42 -10.93 -2.08
CA GLY A 35 5.96 -11.94 -1.12
C GLY A 35 7.08 -12.53 -0.27
N PRO A 36 8.15 -13.09 -0.87
CA PRO A 36 9.29 -13.66 -0.13
C PRO A 36 10.05 -12.66 0.75
N LEU A 37 9.99 -11.37 0.46
CA LEU A 37 10.73 -10.33 1.19
C LEU A 37 9.97 -9.80 2.41
N VAL A 38 8.64 -9.93 2.42
CA VAL A 38 7.78 -9.21 3.37
C VAL A 38 6.83 -10.10 4.17
N LEU A 39 6.48 -11.27 3.64
CA LEU A 39 5.56 -12.20 4.29
C LEU A 39 6.28 -13.07 5.33
N PRO A 40 5.59 -13.48 6.41
CA PRO A 40 6.10 -14.48 7.34
C PRO A 40 6.43 -15.80 6.63
N MET A 41 7.39 -16.57 7.16
CA MET A 41 7.77 -17.87 6.58
C MET A 41 6.59 -18.84 6.43
N SER A 42 5.60 -18.81 7.34
CA SER A 42 4.40 -19.64 7.26
C SER A 42 3.57 -19.37 5.99
N GLU A 43 3.37 -18.09 5.64
CA GLU A 43 2.67 -17.66 4.43
C GLU A 43 3.45 -18.01 3.17
N GLN A 44 4.78 -17.88 3.23
CA GLN A 44 5.65 -18.26 2.11
C GLN A 44 5.55 -19.77 1.85
N LEU A 45 5.64 -20.61 2.88
CA LEU A 45 5.53 -22.06 2.77
C LEU A 45 4.17 -22.48 2.19
N LEU A 46 3.07 -21.86 2.64
CA LEU A 46 1.74 -22.15 2.14
C LEU A 46 1.58 -21.78 0.65
N PHE A 47 2.10 -20.61 0.27
CA PHE A 47 2.11 -20.17 -1.13
C PHE A 47 2.97 -21.09 -2.02
N PHE A 48 4.18 -21.45 -1.58
CA PHE A 48 5.05 -22.35 -2.33
C PHE A 48 4.48 -23.76 -2.42
N ALA A 49 3.91 -24.30 -1.33
CA ALA A 49 3.29 -25.63 -1.33
C ALA A 49 2.11 -25.71 -2.30
N THR A 50 1.25 -24.68 -2.33
CA THR A 50 0.11 -24.63 -3.28
C THR A 50 0.58 -24.46 -4.73
N LEU A 51 1.66 -23.72 -4.96
CA LEU A 51 2.27 -23.57 -6.28
C LEU A 51 2.90 -24.89 -6.76
N MET A 52 3.60 -25.61 -5.89
CA MET A 52 4.16 -26.94 -6.18
C MET A 52 3.08 -28.00 -6.40
N ALA A 53 2.04 -28.03 -5.57
CA ALA A 53 0.91 -28.95 -5.75
C ALA A 53 0.23 -28.74 -7.11
N ARG A 54 0.09 -27.50 -7.57
CA ARG A 54 -0.43 -27.22 -8.91
C ARG A 54 0.52 -27.64 -10.02
N LYS A 55 1.82 -27.34 -9.88
CA LYS A 55 2.80 -27.58 -10.94
C LYS A 55 3.19 -29.05 -11.09
N LEU A 56 3.40 -29.76 -9.98
CA LEU A 56 3.84 -31.15 -9.96
C LEU A 56 2.68 -32.13 -9.93
N LEU A 57 1.65 -31.86 -9.13
CA LEU A 57 0.52 -32.80 -8.94
C LEU A 57 -0.66 -32.50 -9.89
N LYS A 58 -0.54 -31.50 -10.79
CA LYS A 58 -1.60 -31.05 -11.72
C LYS A 58 -2.97 -30.84 -11.07
N MET A 59 -3.00 -30.56 -9.76
CA MET A 59 -4.25 -30.41 -9.01
C MET A 59 -4.94 -29.10 -9.39
N LYS A 60 -6.25 -29.15 -9.63
CA LYS A 60 -7.10 -27.97 -9.86
C LYS A 60 -7.40 -27.23 -8.55
N LEU A 61 -6.37 -26.84 -7.81
CA LEU A 61 -6.52 -25.97 -6.63
C LEU A 61 -6.73 -24.53 -7.07
N LYS A 62 -7.41 -23.68 -6.28
CA LYS A 62 -7.42 -22.23 -6.53
C LYS A 62 -6.05 -21.64 -6.15
N PRO A 63 -5.53 -20.62 -6.88
CA PRO A 63 -4.28 -19.98 -6.49
C PRO A 63 -4.44 -19.36 -5.11
N TYR A 64 -3.52 -19.66 -4.19
CA TYR A 64 -3.48 -19.00 -2.89
C TYR A 64 -3.02 -17.55 -3.07
N ILE A 65 -3.79 -16.60 -2.52
CA ILE A 65 -3.44 -15.19 -2.48
C ILE A 65 -2.93 -14.92 -1.07
N PRO A 66 -1.63 -14.60 -0.90
CA PRO A 66 -1.07 -14.35 0.43
C PRO A 66 -1.78 -13.22 1.16
N ASP A 67 -1.93 -13.35 2.47
CA ASP A 67 -2.52 -12.28 3.28
C ASP A 67 -1.49 -11.18 3.57
N PHE A 68 -1.48 -10.16 2.72
CA PHE A 68 -0.61 -9.00 2.86
C PHE A 68 -0.88 -8.15 4.11
N LYS A 69 -2.01 -8.34 4.80
CA LYS A 69 -2.30 -7.65 6.07
C LYS A 69 -1.39 -8.16 7.19
N LEU A 70 -0.78 -9.34 7.05
CA LEU A 70 0.22 -9.86 7.99
C LEU A 70 1.61 -9.21 7.77
N ALA A 71 1.86 -8.74 6.55
CA ALA A 71 3.12 -8.11 6.18
C ALA A 71 3.12 -6.59 6.39
N PHE A 72 1.96 -5.94 6.35
CA PHE A 72 1.85 -4.49 6.36
C PHE A 72 0.72 -4.00 7.24
N GLU A 73 1.06 -3.06 8.11
CA GLU A 73 0.12 -2.36 8.99
C GLU A 73 -0.53 -1.17 8.27
N HIS A 74 0.13 -0.62 7.23
CA HIS A 74 -0.38 0.53 6.47
C HIS A 74 -0.28 0.33 4.97
N PHE A 75 -1.32 0.76 4.25
CA PHE A 75 -1.38 0.71 2.80
C PHE A 75 -1.53 2.14 2.24
N CYS A 76 -0.74 2.45 1.22
CA CYS A 76 -0.84 3.68 0.44
C CYS A 76 -0.95 3.27 -1.02
N ILE A 77 -2.18 3.28 -1.54
CA ILE A 77 -2.53 2.82 -2.88
C ILE A 77 -2.93 4.02 -3.72
N HIS A 78 -2.02 4.49 -4.55
CA HIS A 78 -2.34 5.46 -5.58
C HIS A 78 -2.91 4.75 -6.79
N SER A 79 -4.14 5.10 -7.15
CA SER A 79 -4.74 4.70 -8.41
C SER A 79 -5.36 5.88 -9.15
N GLY A 80 -5.57 5.69 -10.45
CA GLY A 80 -6.13 6.74 -11.31
C GLY A 80 -7.57 7.14 -10.97
N GLY A 81 -8.31 6.32 -10.22
CA GLY A 81 -9.71 6.58 -9.87
C GLY A 81 -10.33 5.51 -8.95
N ARG A 82 -11.55 5.81 -8.46
CA ARG A 82 -12.25 5.01 -7.43
C ARG A 82 -12.44 3.54 -7.80
N ALA A 83 -12.81 3.24 -9.04
CA ALA A 83 -13.03 1.87 -9.50
C ALA A 83 -11.77 0.99 -9.35
N VAL A 84 -10.58 1.56 -9.53
CA VAL A 84 -9.32 0.83 -9.35
C VAL A 84 -9.04 0.57 -7.87
N LEU A 85 -9.33 1.53 -6.98
CA LEU A 85 -9.27 1.31 -5.53
C LEU A 85 -10.21 0.18 -5.09
N ASP A 86 -11.46 0.18 -5.58
CA ASP A 86 -12.46 -0.83 -5.25
C ASP A 86 -12.04 -2.23 -5.76
N GLY A 87 -11.44 -2.30 -6.95
CA GLY A 87 -10.86 -3.52 -7.49
C GLY A 87 -9.70 -4.05 -6.63
N LEU A 88 -8.84 -3.17 -6.13
CA LEU A 88 -7.70 -3.56 -5.28
C LEU A 88 -8.13 -3.98 -3.88
N GLU A 89 -9.10 -3.30 -3.29
CA GLU A 89 -9.71 -3.68 -2.01
C GLU A 89 -10.20 -5.13 -2.08
N LYS A 90 -10.96 -5.48 -3.14
CA LYS A 90 -11.48 -6.83 -3.37
C LYS A 90 -10.37 -7.85 -3.62
N ASN A 91 -9.40 -7.52 -4.49
CA ASN A 91 -8.33 -8.45 -4.87
C ASN A 91 -7.34 -8.75 -3.74
N LEU A 92 -7.02 -7.76 -2.92
CA LEU A 92 -6.09 -7.87 -1.80
C LEU A 92 -6.79 -8.12 -0.45
N LYS A 93 -8.12 -8.20 -0.43
CA LYS A 93 -8.96 -8.37 0.76
C LYS A 93 -8.63 -7.35 1.87
N LEU A 94 -8.47 -6.09 1.46
CA LEU A 94 -8.15 -4.99 2.37
C LEU A 94 -9.41 -4.52 3.10
N SER A 95 -9.24 -4.04 4.33
CA SER A 95 -10.32 -3.45 5.12
C SER A 95 -10.52 -1.98 4.74
N ASP A 96 -11.68 -1.41 5.09
CA ASP A 96 -11.94 0.03 4.91
C ASP A 96 -10.87 0.89 5.58
N ARG A 97 -10.37 0.47 6.76
CA ARG A 97 -9.28 1.15 7.46
C ARG A 97 -7.97 1.19 6.68
N HIS A 98 -7.67 0.15 5.89
CA HIS A 98 -6.49 0.14 5.01
C HIS A 98 -6.70 1.02 3.79
N MET A 99 -7.94 1.12 3.30
CA MET A 99 -8.29 1.92 2.12
C MET A 99 -8.51 3.40 2.44
N GLU A 100 -8.78 3.73 3.70
CA GLU A 100 -9.07 5.08 4.18
C GLU A 100 -8.05 6.13 3.72
N PRO A 101 -6.72 5.94 3.83
CA PRO A 101 -5.76 6.96 3.40
C PRO A 101 -5.87 7.27 1.90
N SER A 102 -6.02 6.24 1.07
CA SER A 102 -6.17 6.37 -0.38
C SER A 102 -7.50 7.00 -0.76
N ARG A 103 -8.60 6.62 -0.10
CA ARG A 103 -9.92 7.19 -0.35
C ARG A 103 -10.01 8.65 0.07
N MET A 104 -9.51 9.01 1.25
CA MET A 104 -9.51 10.39 1.73
C MET A 104 -8.61 11.28 0.88
N THR A 105 -7.42 10.78 0.50
CA THR A 105 -6.53 11.50 -0.41
C THR A 105 -7.18 11.76 -1.76
N LEU A 106 -7.78 10.72 -2.37
CA LEU A 106 -8.47 10.87 -3.64
C LEU A 106 -9.69 11.78 -3.54
N TYR A 107 -10.43 11.73 -2.43
CA TYR A 107 -11.57 12.61 -2.17
C TYR A 107 -11.14 14.08 -2.06
N ARG A 108 -10.12 14.36 -1.26
CA ARG A 108 -9.70 15.74 -0.95
C ARG A 108 -8.89 16.38 -2.08
N PHE A 109 -7.89 15.67 -2.58
CA PHE A 109 -6.90 16.23 -3.51
C PHE A 109 -7.12 15.78 -4.96
N GLY A 110 -8.03 14.84 -5.20
CA GLY A 110 -8.15 14.20 -6.49
C GLY A 110 -6.94 13.35 -6.84
N ASN A 111 -6.81 13.02 -8.13
CA ASN A 111 -5.67 12.28 -8.65
C ASN A 111 -4.53 13.26 -8.95
N THR A 112 -3.58 13.40 -8.02
CA THR A 112 -2.36 14.20 -8.20
C THR A 112 -1.19 13.36 -8.76
N SER A 113 -1.52 12.36 -9.59
CA SER A 113 -0.58 11.35 -10.09
C SER A 113 0.14 10.63 -8.93
N ASN A 114 1.35 10.14 -9.18
CA ASN A 114 2.18 9.43 -8.20
C ASN A 114 2.49 10.22 -6.93
N SER A 115 2.25 11.55 -6.92
CA SER A 115 2.42 12.35 -5.70
C SER A 115 1.35 12.07 -4.64
N SER A 116 0.19 11.48 -5.04
CA SER A 116 -0.89 11.05 -4.15
C SER A 116 -0.38 10.16 -3.01
N LEU A 117 0.61 9.30 -3.27
CA LEU A 117 1.22 8.43 -2.25
C LEU A 117 1.83 9.18 -1.06
N TRP A 118 2.30 10.41 -1.29
CA TRP A 118 2.85 11.24 -0.21
C TRP A 118 1.75 11.91 0.59
N TYR A 119 0.64 12.28 -0.05
CA TYR A 119 -0.55 12.74 0.65
C TYR A 119 -1.18 11.63 1.48
N GLU A 120 -1.23 10.39 0.96
CA GLU A 120 -1.69 9.22 1.72
C GLU A 120 -0.77 8.90 2.90
N LEU A 121 0.55 9.03 2.72
CA LEU A 121 1.50 8.90 3.82
C LEU A 121 1.25 9.97 4.88
N ALA A 122 1.17 11.23 4.47
CA ALA A 122 0.90 12.35 5.37
C ALA A 122 -0.44 12.18 6.10
N TYR A 123 -1.46 11.62 5.44
CA TYR A 123 -2.74 11.30 6.08
C TYR A 123 -2.55 10.33 7.24
N THR A 124 -1.87 9.20 7.04
CA THR A 124 -1.63 8.23 8.13
C THR A 124 -0.79 8.81 9.27
N GLU A 125 0.14 9.73 8.97
CA GLU A 125 0.90 10.45 9.98
C GLU A 125 0.00 11.40 10.77
N ALA A 126 -0.89 12.14 10.10
CA ALA A 126 -1.80 13.10 10.71
C ALA A 126 -2.85 12.43 11.61
N VAL A 127 -3.37 11.26 11.21
CA VAL A 127 -4.28 10.48 12.07
C VAL A 127 -3.54 9.85 13.28
N GLY A 128 -2.21 9.84 13.27
CA GLY A 128 -1.41 9.32 14.39
C GLY A 128 -1.39 7.80 14.48
N ARG A 129 -1.58 7.10 13.36
CA ARG A 129 -1.64 5.63 13.33
C ARG A 129 -0.27 4.97 13.22
N VAL A 130 0.78 5.72 12.90
CA VAL A 130 2.12 5.17 12.60
C VAL A 130 2.94 4.99 13.87
N LYS A 131 3.21 3.74 14.23
CA LYS A 131 4.09 3.35 15.34
C LYS A 131 5.47 2.93 14.83
N LYS A 132 6.48 3.01 15.72
CA LYS A 132 7.82 2.49 15.43
C LYS A 132 7.73 1.01 15.09
N GLY A 133 8.38 0.61 13.99
CA GLY A 133 8.41 -0.78 13.52
C GLY A 133 7.35 -1.10 12.48
N ASP A 134 6.28 -0.31 12.38
CA ASP A 134 5.22 -0.51 11.39
C ASP A 134 5.79 -0.50 9.97
N ARG A 135 5.27 -1.41 9.16
CA ARG A 135 5.58 -1.57 7.75
C ARG A 135 4.45 -0.99 6.92
N LYS A 136 4.85 -0.29 5.87
CA LYS A 136 3.95 0.37 4.95
C LYS A 136 4.25 -0.04 3.53
N TRP A 137 3.20 -0.35 2.78
CA TRP A 137 3.30 -0.65 1.37
C TRP A 137 2.73 0.48 0.53
N GLN A 138 3.58 1.06 -0.30
CA GLN A 138 3.18 2.02 -1.33
C GLN A 138 3.01 1.30 -2.67
N ILE A 139 1.88 1.51 -3.31
CA ILE A 139 1.54 0.93 -4.61
C ILE A 139 1.05 2.06 -5.51
N ALA A 140 1.72 2.28 -6.63
CA ALA A 140 1.31 3.25 -7.65
C ALA A 140 1.02 2.55 -8.98
N PHE A 141 -0.10 2.90 -9.61
CA PHE A 141 -0.46 2.46 -10.95
C PHE A 141 -0.17 3.54 -11.98
N GLY A 142 0.59 3.20 -13.02
CA GLY A 142 0.82 4.02 -14.21
C GLY A 142 -0.05 3.58 -15.40
N SER A 143 0.18 4.19 -16.56
CA SER A 143 -0.48 3.80 -17.81
C SER A 143 -0.16 2.35 -18.19
N GLY A 144 -1.19 1.60 -18.61
CA GLY A 144 -1.06 0.21 -19.09
C GLY A 144 -0.89 -0.86 -17.99
N PHE A 145 -1.56 -0.72 -16.84
CA PHE A 145 -1.49 -1.66 -15.69
C PHE A 145 -0.09 -1.86 -15.10
N LYS A 146 0.86 -1.00 -15.45
CA LYS A 146 2.19 -0.96 -14.87
C LYS A 146 2.09 -0.54 -13.42
N CYS A 147 2.64 -1.34 -12.52
CA CYS A 147 2.63 -1.06 -11.10
C CYS A 147 4.05 -0.81 -10.61
N SER A 148 4.27 0.25 -9.84
CA SER A 148 5.46 0.44 -9.02
C SER A 148 5.09 0.24 -7.56
N SER A 149 5.98 -0.39 -6.81
CA SER A 149 5.75 -0.60 -5.39
C SER A 149 7.00 -0.37 -4.55
N ALA A 150 6.81 0.14 -3.35
CA ALA A 150 7.88 0.37 -2.38
C ALA A 150 7.41 0.01 -0.98
N VAL A 151 8.30 -0.57 -0.20
CA VAL A 151 8.04 -1.00 1.17
C VAL A 151 8.93 -0.23 2.13
N TRP A 152 8.29 0.28 3.17
CA TRP A 152 8.86 1.17 4.15
C TRP A 152 8.67 0.62 5.56
N LYS A 153 9.66 0.84 6.43
CA LYS A 153 9.55 0.56 7.86
C LYS A 153 9.69 1.87 8.64
N ALA A 154 8.75 2.14 9.54
CA ALA A 154 8.80 3.28 10.45
C ALA A 154 9.94 3.10 11.46
N LEU A 155 10.85 4.07 11.50
CA LEU A 155 12.01 4.10 12.40
C LEU A 155 11.66 4.65 13.78
N ARG A 156 10.56 5.41 13.87
CA ARG A 156 10.02 5.99 15.10
C ARG A 156 8.49 6.06 15.04
N THR A 157 7.85 6.15 16.20
CA THR A 157 6.44 6.51 16.30
C THR A 157 6.28 7.97 15.88
N ILE A 158 5.27 8.24 15.05
CA ILE A 158 4.99 9.59 14.56
C ILE A 158 3.92 10.21 15.47
N ASN A 159 4.25 11.35 16.07
CA ASN A 159 3.31 12.11 16.89
C ASN A 159 2.69 13.22 16.03
N PRO A 160 1.38 13.17 15.71
CA PRO A 160 0.70 14.18 14.91
C PRO A 160 0.98 15.61 15.36
N ALA A 161 0.99 15.88 16.67
CA ALA A 161 1.16 17.23 17.22
C ALA A 161 2.53 17.85 16.89
N LYS A 162 3.52 17.05 16.49
CA LYS A 162 4.87 17.51 16.12
C LYS A 162 5.10 17.55 14.61
N GLU A 163 4.13 17.10 13.82
CA GLU A 163 4.27 17.02 12.38
C GLU A 163 3.69 18.24 11.68
N LYS A 164 4.34 18.64 10.59
CA LYS A 164 3.85 19.68 9.67
C LYS A 164 3.59 19.01 8.34
N ASN A 165 2.32 18.83 7.99
CA ASN A 165 1.93 18.18 6.74
C ASN A 165 0.60 18.76 6.21
N PRO A 166 0.22 18.46 4.95
CA PRO A 166 -0.96 19.04 4.31
C PRO A 166 -2.30 18.75 4.99
N TRP A 167 -2.37 17.79 5.92
CA TRP A 167 -3.60 17.40 6.61
C TRP A 167 -3.80 18.04 7.98
N MET A 168 -2.74 18.55 8.61
CA MET A 168 -2.78 18.91 10.04
C MET A 168 -3.89 19.88 10.42
N ASN A 169 -4.21 20.84 9.55
CA ASN A 169 -5.21 21.87 9.83
C ASN A 169 -6.65 21.39 9.73
N GLU A 170 -6.90 20.26 9.06
CA GLU A 170 -8.26 19.80 8.74
C GLU A 170 -8.47 18.30 8.95
N ILE A 171 -7.47 17.57 9.46
CA ILE A 171 -7.56 16.12 9.67
C ILE A 171 -8.75 15.71 10.55
N HIS A 172 -9.18 16.60 11.45
CA HIS A 172 -10.33 16.43 12.32
C HIS A 172 -11.67 16.33 11.56
N GLN A 173 -11.72 16.73 10.28
CA GLN A 173 -12.89 16.63 9.41
C GLN A 173 -12.95 15.28 8.67
N PHE A 174 -11.96 14.40 8.87
CA PHE A 174 -11.84 13.11 8.20
C PHE A 174 -11.85 11.96 9.21
N PRO A 175 -12.29 10.75 8.81
CA PRO A 175 -12.77 10.40 7.48
C PRO A 175 -14.19 10.91 7.21
N VAL A 176 -14.48 11.19 5.94
CA VAL A 176 -15.84 11.43 5.44
C VAL A 176 -16.38 10.16 4.78
N GLU A 177 -17.71 10.00 4.74
CA GLU A 177 -18.31 8.89 4.02
C GLU A 177 -18.18 9.12 2.51
N VAL A 178 -17.48 8.21 1.82
CA VAL A 178 -17.31 8.27 0.37
C VAL A 178 -18.08 7.11 -0.26
N PRO A 179 -19.10 7.38 -1.10
CA PRO A 179 -19.85 6.33 -1.77
C PRO A 179 -18.92 5.40 -2.57
N LYS A 180 -19.01 4.09 -2.31
CA LYS A 180 -18.34 3.07 -3.13
C LYS A 180 -18.99 3.05 -4.50
N VAL A 181 -18.21 2.85 -5.57
CA VAL A 181 -18.79 2.75 -6.91
C VAL A 181 -19.47 1.40 -7.00
N SER A 182 -20.80 1.39 -6.93
CA SER A 182 -21.61 0.20 -7.21
C SER A 182 -21.34 -0.23 -8.64
N THR A 183 -20.86 -1.45 -8.82
CA THR A 183 -20.82 -2.09 -10.14
C THR A 183 -22.27 -2.34 -10.52
N ILE A 184 -22.77 -1.62 -11.53
CA ILE A 184 -24.02 -1.95 -12.22
C ILE A 184 -23.82 -3.28 -12.93
#